data_AF-A0A0W0ZSJ9-F1
#
_entry.id   AF-A0A0W0ZSJ9-F1
#
_cell.length_a   1.000
_cell.length_b   1.000
_cell.length_c   1.000
_cell.angle_alpha   90.00
_cell.angle_beta   90.00
_cell.angle_gamma   90.00
#
_symmetry.space_group_name_H-M   'P 1'
#
loop_
_entity.id
_entity.type
_entity.pdbx_description
1 polymer ?
#
loop_
_entity_poly.entity_id
_entity_poly.type
_entity_poly.pdbx_seq_one_letter_code
_entity_poly.pdbx_strand_id
1 'polypeptide(L)'
;MKKMVLNFLILFITSSPSYGQTQNKTTVSGWPNYLAMGTITNGTMQEPTNIRIDSVFTYNGAGGDGDPGKIETPYKIWNMINMAQNIKKNTGHPVNPVLVEYGWQLSGGWNTDSVTHLDELTKHFFNLMFLSKTLEDNAYSNTGTYGTILLNPDMLGYLGNTNRVETVQSLNIPVGQSVANAYCMMTKKIDYNDLNTPNCTYGWDNKPVIARGTPTDLLVWLKSKTDNYTAGQAFSTCVNDYVMPLCTAATPNNNIPDFSDNFNGWLQAQNWMAKYFGPQVALGVHENISAVPEGGWWIHQGPTAVQPYVNKVLADLRSFELFTRKYKPDFIYFDRYGADDYSSKFPSLLINQATFYNDAVWQNFLTMSKQISEGLGQQAGKNYIPVMLWQIPAAHIPTQSEPILEVHEVGSAPVYFFGDSNLQPDLSNSASWINVDIAHLPNGYSLCAGKNAIQCLTLNNFNWAHNSSDQLKAAVDAHIFSILWGAGAFATGVWEVPGTTFPDNGWMAKKLGVYYKKPQAF
;
A
#
# COMPACT_ATOMS: atom_id res chain seq x y z
N MET A 1 33.97 45.88 53.19
CA MET A 1 34.21 45.08 51.97
C MET A 1 34.08 43.60 52.30
N LYS A 2 32.90 43.02 52.02
CA LYS A 2 32.67 41.56 52.03
C LYS A 2 32.03 41.23 50.69
N LYS A 3 32.77 40.50 49.84
CA LYS A 3 32.33 40.07 48.51
C LYS A 3 31.28 38.97 48.66
N MET A 4 30.12 39.22 48.09
CA MET A 4 29.00 38.29 47.98
C MET A 4 29.26 37.39 46.78
N VAL A 5 29.38 36.09 46.99
CA VAL A 5 29.54 35.08 45.93
C VAL A 5 28.14 34.63 45.53
N LEU A 6 27.75 34.91 44.29
CA LEU A 6 26.49 34.50 43.69
C LEU A 6 26.70 33.14 43.00
N ASN A 7 26.12 32.07 43.53
CA ASN A 7 26.07 30.77 42.84
C ASN A 7 24.95 30.81 41.79
N PHE A 8 25.32 30.72 40.52
CA PHE A 8 24.37 30.50 39.42
C PHE A 8 24.04 29.01 39.35
N LEU A 9 22.80 28.64 39.70
CA LEU A 9 22.21 27.35 39.39
C LEU A 9 21.65 27.45 37.95
N ILE A 10 22.29 26.79 36.99
CA ILE A 10 21.75 26.65 35.63
C ILE A 10 20.73 25.52 35.66
N LEU A 11 19.44 25.87 35.74
CA LEU A 11 18.35 24.94 35.50
C LEU A 11 18.22 24.73 33.98
N PHE A 12 18.58 23.55 33.49
CA PHE A 12 18.17 23.11 32.15
C PHE A 12 16.68 22.80 32.17
N ILE A 13 15.86 23.77 31.78
CA ILE A 13 14.46 23.54 31.44
C ILE A 13 14.44 22.94 30.04
N THR A 14 14.24 21.63 29.93
CA THR A 14 13.89 20.98 28.67
C THR A 14 12.48 21.41 28.28
N SER A 15 12.37 22.47 27.50
CA SER A 15 11.11 22.84 26.86
C SER A 15 10.80 21.81 25.78
N SER A 16 9.84 20.92 26.02
CA SER A 16 9.20 20.14 24.97
C SER A 16 8.54 21.10 23.99
N PRO A 17 8.80 21.03 22.68
CA PRO A 17 8.08 21.84 21.72
C PRO A 17 6.65 21.32 21.60
N SER A 18 5.74 21.96 22.33
CA SER A 18 4.30 21.89 22.06
C SER A 18 4.04 22.81 20.86
N TYR A 19 4.09 22.24 19.67
CA TYR A 19 3.53 22.91 18.49
C TYR A 19 2.02 22.65 18.46
N GLY A 20 1.25 23.72 18.62
CA GLY A 20 -0.19 23.71 18.44
C GLY A 20 -0.55 23.37 17.00
N GLN A 21 -1.15 22.21 16.81
CA GLN A 21 -2.10 21.96 15.74
C GLN A 21 -3.46 21.78 16.39
N THR A 22 -4.45 22.53 15.91
CA THR A 22 -5.87 22.25 16.12
C THR A 22 -6.12 20.78 15.80
N GLN A 23 -6.30 19.94 16.82
CA GLN A 23 -6.55 18.51 16.68
C GLN A 23 -7.93 18.26 16.08
N ASN A 24 -8.04 18.37 14.76
CA ASN A 24 -8.93 17.46 14.03
C ASN A 24 -8.24 16.10 14.14
N LYS A 25 -8.70 15.26 15.08
CA LYS A 25 -8.12 13.96 15.38
C LYS A 25 -8.35 13.04 14.17
N THR A 26 -7.36 12.96 13.27
CA THR A 26 -7.41 12.05 12.12
C THR A 26 -7.30 10.61 12.60
N THR A 27 -7.98 9.69 11.91
CA THR A 27 -7.99 8.26 12.26
C THR A 27 -6.62 7.61 12.05
N VAL A 28 -5.87 8.07 11.03
CA VAL A 28 -4.51 7.66 10.68
C VAL A 28 -3.67 8.93 10.40
N SER A 29 -2.38 8.92 10.78
CA SER A 29 -1.46 10.05 10.53
C SER A 29 -1.36 10.35 9.04
N GLY A 30 -1.45 11.63 8.65
CA GLY A 30 -1.31 12.05 7.25
C GLY A 30 -2.50 11.76 6.34
N TRP A 31 -3.63 11.29 6.88
CA TRP A 31 -4.88 11.06 6.14
C TRP A 31 -5.98 12.05 6.56
N PRO A 32 -6.90 12.43 5.66
CA PRO A 32 -7.99 13.36 5.98
C PRO A 32 -8.99 12.74 6.98
N ASN A 33 -9.89 13.56 7.52
CA ASN A 33 -10.97 13.15 8.42
C ASN A 33 -12.27 12.77 7.69
N TYR A 34 -12.14 12.30 6.45
CA TYR A 34 -13.21 11.79 5.60
C TYR A 34 -12.66 10.60 4.81
N LEU A 35 -13.56 9.79 4.22
CA LEU A 35 -13.20 8.65 3.39
C LEU A 35 -12.34 9.09 2.20
N ALA A 36 -11.04 8.80 2.26
CA ALA A 36 -10.08 9.26 1.29
C ALA A 36 -10.14 8.45 -0.01
N MET A 37 -9.79 9.08 -1.13
CA MET A 37 -9.68 8.41 -2.42
C MET A 37 -8.24 8.51 -2.94
N GLY A 38 -7.71 7.40 -3.41
CA GLY A 38 -6.37 7.35 -4.01
C GLY A 38 -6.33 6.63 -5.34
N THR A 39 -5.22 6.71 -6.06
CA THR A 39 -5.04 5.92 -7.28
C THR A 39 -3.61 5.50 -7.54
N ILE A 40 -3.44 4.46 -8.36
CA ILE A 40 -2.13 4.00 -8.82
C ILE A 40 -1.51 5.02 -9.78
N THR A 41 -0.18 5.15 -9.75
CA THR A 41 0.59 6.03 -10.63
C THR A 41 1.98 5.44 -10.89
N ASN A 42 2.61 5.84 -12.00
CA ASN A 42 4.04 5.62 -12.23
C ASN A 42 4.89 6.85 -11.83
N GLY A 43 4.23 7.93 -11.40
CA GLY A 43 4.87 9.20 -11.06
C GLY A 43 5.49 9.89 -12.29
N THR A 44 4.92 9.67 -13.47
CA THR A 44 5.45 10.21 -14.74
C THR A 44 4.84 11.56 -15.09
N MET A 45 5.51 12.35 -15.92
CA MET A 45 5.05 13.71 -16.28
C MET A 45 3.82 13.74 -17.18
N GLN A 46 3.49 12.61 -17.82
CA GLN A 46 2.35 12.47 -18.73
C GLN A 46 1.03 12.31 -17.98
N GLU A 47 1.10 11.87 -16.72
CA GLU A 47 -0.08 11.66 -15.90
C GLU A 47 -0.70 12.98 -15.42
N PRO A 48 -2.03 13.04 -15.28
CA PRO A 48 -2.73 14.26 -14.92
C PRO A 48 -2.39 14.68 -13.48
N THR A 49 -2.09 15.96 -13.32
CA THR A 49 -1.80 16.55 -11.99
C THR A 49 -2.87 17.55 -11.55
N ASN A 50 -3.88 17.81 -12.38
CA ASN A 50 -4.99 18.74 -12.09
C ASN A 50 -6.24 18.04 -11.53
N ILE A 51 -6.21 16.72 -11.36
CA ILE A 51 -7.29 15.95 -10.77
C ILE A 51 -7.09 15.91 -9.25
N ARG A 52 -8.08 16.35 -8.48
CA ARG A 52 -8.04 16.24 -7.02
C ARG A 52 -8.07 14.75 -6.63
N ILE A 53 -7.12 14.36 -5.79
CA ILE A 53 -7.00 13.03 -5.20
C ILE A 53 -6.32 13.17 -3.83
N ASP A 54 -6.65 12.34 -2.83
CA ASP A 54 -6.05 12.44 -1.49
C ASP A 54 -4.72 11.67 -1.39
N SER A 55 -4.51 10.67 -2.26
CA SER A 55 -3.27 9.90 -2.30
C SER A 55 -2.96 9.34 -3.68
N VAL A 56 -1.69 9.04 -3.89
CA VAL A 56 -1.23 8.28 -5.06
C VAL A 56 -0.36 7.13 -4.57
N PHE A 57 -0.43 5.97 -5.23
CA PHE A 57 0.35 4.79 -4.83
C PHE A 57 1.14 4.14 -5.97
N THR A 58 2.24 3.49 -5.62
CA THR A 58 3.00 2.64 -6.54
C THR A 58 3.76 1.55 -5.77
N TYR A 59 4.29 0.58 -6.52
CA TYR A 59 5.12 -0.50 -5.98
C TYR A 59 6.58 -0.07 -5.95
N ASN A 60 7.22 -0.14 -4.79
CA ASN A 60 8.63 0.19 -4.62
C ASN A 60 9.55 -0.84 -5.30
N GLY A 61 10.83 -0.51 -5.44
CA GLY A 61 11.79 -1.31 -6.20
C GLY A 61 11.64 -1.18 -7.73
N ALA A 62 12.56 -1.76 -8.49
CA ALA A 62 12.55 -1.77 -9.95
C ALA A 62 11.44 -2.68 -10.49
N GLY A 63 11.32 -3.91 -9.99
CA GLY A 63 10.33 -4.91 -10.41
C GLY A 63 8.93 -4.70 -9.83
N GLY A 64 8.81 -3.96 -8.72
CA GLY A 64 7.55 -3.82 -7.99
C GLY A 64 7.18 -5.03 -7.14
N ASP A 65 8.06 -6.05 -7.12
CA ASP A 65 7.91 -7.31 -6.43
C ASP A 65 8.81 -7.40 -5.18
N GLY A 66 9.35 -6.28 -4.71
CA GLY A 66 10.31 -6.21 -3.60
C GLY A 66 11.77 -6.45 -3.96
N ASP A 67 12.06 -6.64 -5.26
CA ASP A 67 13.40 -6.94 -5.78
C ASP A 67 14.19 -7.94 -4.89
N PRO A 68 13.70 -9.19 -4.69
CA PRO A 68 14.28 -10.12 -3.72
C PRO A 68 15.80 -10.20 -3.77
N GLY A 69 16.44 -10.04 -2.61
CA GLY A 69 17.89 -10.11 -2.46
C GLY A 69 18.69 -8.91 -3.00
N LYS A 70 18.05 -7.76 -3.28
CA LYS A 70 18.73 -6.56 -3.79
C LYS A 70 18.58 -5.35 -2.87
N ILE A 71 19.56 -4.45 -2.96
CA ILE A 71 19.35 -3.05 -2.56
C ILE A 71 18.47 -2.41 -3.63
N GLU A 72 17.33 -1.89 -3.21
CA GLU A 72 16.39 -1.29 -4.14
C GLU A 72 16.94 0.00 -4.76
N THR A 73 16.41 0.32 -5.93
CA THR A 73 16.68 1.60 -6.58
C THR A 73 15.61 2.62 -6.15
N PRO A 74 15.93 3.61 -5.29
CA PRO A 74 14.92 4.44 -4.59
C PRO A 74 14.29 5.53 -5.47
N TYR A 75 14.30 5.37 -6.80
CA TYR A 75 13.82 6.40 -7.71
C TYR A 75 12.29 6.58 -7.63
N LYS A 76 11.55 5.49 -7.41
CA LYS A 76 10.09 5.54 -7.30
C LYS A 76 9.62 6.34 -6.10
N ILE A 77 10.30 6.24 -4.95
CA ILE A 77 10.00 7.04 -3.75
C ILE A 77 9.93 8.54 -4.12
N TRP A 78 10.89 9.01 -4.90
CA TRP A 78 10.95 10.40 -5.31
C TRP A 78 10.01 10.78 -6.44
N ASN A 79 9.77 9.88 -7.40
CA ASN A 79 8.72 10.09 -8.40
C ASN A 79 7.36 10.26 -7.72
N MET A 80 7.07 9.48 -6.67
CA MET A 80 5.85 9.59 -5.88
C MET A 80 5.75 10.91 -5.13
N ILE A 81 6.83 11.33 -4.45
CA ILE A 81 6.87 12.64 -3.77
C ILE A 81 6.64 13.78 -4.78
N ASN A 82 7.30 13.73 -5.94
CA ASN A 82 7.16 14.74 -6.99
C ASN A 82 5.74 14.77 -7.59
N MET A 83 5.15 13.60 -7.84
CA MET A 83 3.77 13.49 -8.34
C MET A 83 2.78 14.10 -7.34
N ALA A 84 2.86 13.69 -6.07
CA ALA A 84 2.04 14.23 -5.00
C ALA A 84 2.23 15.76 -4.82
N GLN A 85 3.46 16.25 -4.91
CA GLN A 85 3.77 17.68 -4.89
C GLN A 85 3.10 18.44 -6.04
N ASN A 86 3.17 17.90 -7.25
CA ASN A 86 2.59 18.54 -8.44
C ASN A 86 1.06 18.56 -8.36
N ILE A 87 0.44 17.46 -7.93
CA ILE A 87 -1.01 17.42 -7.70
C ILE A 87 -1.41 18.44 -6.62
N LYS A 88 -0.71 18.48 -5.49
CA LYS A 88 -0.96 19.47 -4.44
C LYS A 88 -0.85 20.89 -4.94
N LYS A 89 0.18 21.20 -5.73
CA LYS A 89 0.40 22.54 -6.31
C LYS A 89 -0.78 22.95 -7.21
N ASN A 90 -1.30 22.02 -8.00
CA ASN A 90 -2.33 22.30 -9.01
C ASN A 90 -3.76 22.25 -8.45
N THR A 91 -3.99 21.49 -7.37
CA THR A 91 -5.31 21.29 -6.76
C THR A 91 -5.49 22.06 -5.45
N GLY A 92 -4.39 22.48 -4.81
CA GLY A 92 -4.39 23.15 -3.51
C GLY A 92 -4.57 22.22 -2.30
N HIS A 93 -4.60 20.90 -2.50
CA HIS A 93 -4.88 19.92 -1.45
C HIS A 93 -3.67 19.04 -1.15
N PRO A 94 -3.40 18.67 0.13
CA PRO A 94 -2.38 17.68 0.46
C PRO A 94 -2.62 16.34 -0.25
N VAL A 95 -1.54 15.66 -0.63
CA VAL A 95 -1.60 14.36 -1.31
C VAL A 95 -0.64 13.40 -0.61
N ASN A 96 -1.12 12.24 -0.19
CA ASN A 96 -0.31 11.22 0.48
C ASN A 96 0.44 10.35 -0.54
N PRO A 97 1.79 10.36 -0.58
CA PRO A 97 2.54 9.39 -1.35
C PRO A 97 2.54 8.05 -0.62
N VAL A 98 1.97 7.03 -1.26
CA VAL A 98 1.84 5.68 -0.71
C VAL A 98 2.78 4.73 -1.46
N LEU A 99 3.67 4.05 -0.75
CA LEU A 99 4.64 3.12 -1.33
C LEU A 99 4.35 1.71 -0.83
N VAL A 100 4.22 0.77 -1.76
CA VAL A 100 4.07 -0.66 -1.46
C VAL A 100 5.46 -1.28 -1.35
N GLU A 101 5.75 -1.90 -0.21
CA GLU A 101 7.06 -2.47 0.13
C GLU A 101 6.92 -3.96 0.43
N TYR A 102 7.78 -4.78 -0.17
CA TYR A 102 7.83 -6.23 0.08
C TYR A 102 9.11 -6.57 0.84
N GLY A 103 8.95 -6.94 2.11
CA GLY A 103 9.98 -7.65 2.88
C GLY A 103 9.98 -9.16 2.63
N TRP A 104 8.90 -9.69 2.05
CA TRP A 104 8.80 -11.08 1.62
C TRP A 104 7.87 -11.22 0.41
N GLN A 105 8.42 -11.58 -0.75
CA GLN A 105 7.65 -11.77 -1.97
C GLN A 105 7.01 -13.16 -2.05
N LEU A 106 5.69 -13.25 -1.82
CA LEU A 106 4.90 -14.48 -1.93
C LEU A 106 3.87 -14.50 -3.08
N SER A 107 3.75 -13.41 -3.85
CA SER A 107 2.90 -13.37 -5.06
C SER A 107 3.39 -14.33 -6.16
N GLY A 108 4.72 -14.54 -6.25
CA GLY A 108 5.34 -15.53 -7.14
C GLY A 108 5.27 -16.97 -6.61
N GLY A 109 4.67 -17.18 -5.43
CA GLY A 109 4.57 -18.47 -4.75
C GLY A 109 5.53 -18.60 -3.57
N TRP A 110 5.49 -19.79 -2.95
CA TRP A 110 6.26 -20.09 -1.74
C TRP A 110 7.77 -20.10 -2.00
N ASN A 111 8.48 -19.15 -1.40
CA ASN A 111 9.93 -19.09 -1.33
C ASN A 111 10.30 -18.52 0.05
N THR A 112 11.18 -19.14 0.83
CA THR A 112 11.57 -18.62 2.15
C THR A 112 12.86 -17.81 2.15
N ASP A 113 13.61 -17.82 1.04
CA ASP A 113 14.96 -17.27 0.97
C ASP A 113 15.02 -15.79 1.38
N SER A 114 13.99 -15.00 0.99
CA SER A 114 13.86 -13.58 1.34
C SER A 114 13.89 -13.30 2.85
N VAL A 115 13.52 -14.29 3.67
CA VAL A 115 13.48 -14.16 5.13
C VAL A 115 14.45 -15.08 5.86
N THR A 116 14.90 -16.19 5.26
CA THR A 116 15.82 -17.13 5.93
C THR A 116 17.29 -16.86 5.61
N HIS A 117 17.61 -16.19 4.50
CA HIS A 117 18.98 -15.81 4.16
C HIS A 117 19.36 -14.47 4.80
N LEU A 118 20.41 -14.48 5.62
CA LEU A 118 20.88 -13.31 6.36
C LEU A 118 21.12 -12.09 5.45
N ASP A 119 21.77 -12.28 4.31
CA ASP A 119 22.11 -11.21 3.37
C ASP A 119 20.88 -10.62 2.68
N GLU A 120 19.92 -11.47 2.27
CA GLU A 120 18.67 -11.01 1.66
C GLU A 120 17.82 -10.24 2.67
N LEU A 121 17.65 -10.81 3.87
CA LEU A 121 16.90 -10.18 4.94
C LEU A 121 17.51 -8.84 5.37
N THR A 122 18.85 -8.76 5.42
CA THR A 122 19.57 -7.50 5.70
C THR A 122 19.22 -6.42 4.68
N LYS A 123 19.16 -6.78 3.39
CA LYS A 123 18.81 -5.83 2.32
C LYS A 123 17.36 -5.38 2.42
N HIS A 124 16.41 -6.29 2.65
CA HIS A 124 15.00 -5.94 2.86
C HIS A 124 14.81 -5.01 4.06
N PHE A 125 15.49 -5.27 5.18
CA PHE A 125 15.47 -4.36 6.32
C PHE A 125 16.08 -3.00 6.01
N PHE A 126 17.20 -2.95 5.29
CA PHE A 126 17.78 -1.69 4.85
C PHE A 126 16.83 -0.90 3.95
N ASN A 127 16.19 -1.55 2.97
CA ASN A 127 15.24 -0.91 2.06
C ASN A 127 14.07 -0.28 2.82
N LEU A 128 13.46 -1.01 3.77
CA LEU A 128 12.38 -0.48 4.60
C LEU A 128 12.83 0.69 5.49
N MET A 129 14.00 0.60 6.13
CA MET A 129 14.58 1.70 6.92
C MET A 129 14.81 2.94 6.05
N PHE A 130 15.37 2.74 4.85
CA PHE A 130 15.71 3.81 3.92
C PHE A 130 14.46 4.48 3.34
N LEU A 131 13.44 3.69 2.96
CA LEU A 131 12.13 4.18 2.52
C LEU A 131 11.49 5.05 3.60
N SER A 132 11.39 4.51 4.83
CA SER A 132 10.76 5.19 5.96
C SER A 132 11.45 6.52 6.27
N LYS A 133 12.79 6.53 6.32
CA LYS A 133 13.57 7.74 6.52
C LYS A 133 13.40 8.76 5.39
N THR A 134 13.41 8.29 4.15
CA THR A 134 13.28 9.17 2.97
C THR A 134 11.92 9.88 2.97
N LEU A 135 10.84 9.14 3.28
CA LEU A 135 9.50 9.70 3.43
C LEU A 135 9.44 10.72 4.59
N GLU A 136 9.94 10.36 5.77
CA GLU A 136 9.95 11.23 6.95
C GLU A 136 10.65 12.57 6.68
N ASP A 137 11.85 12.52 6.09
CA ASP A 137 12.69 13.69 5.88
C ASP A 137 12.17 14.59 4.74
N ASN A 138 11.46 14.04 3.74
CA ASN A 138 11.24 14.73 2.47
C ASN A 138 9.78 14.85 2.02
N ALA A 139 8.85 14.01 2.48
CA ALA A 139 7.48 14.04 1.96
C ALA A 139 6.71 15.27 2.44
N TYR A 140 6.72 15.57 3.75
CA TYR A 140 5.81 16.56 4.35
C TYR A 140 5.90 17.96 3.73
N SER A 141 7.12 18.48 3.57
CA SER A 141 7.34 19.81 2.99
C SER A 141 6.82 19.91 1.55
N ASN A 142 6.89 18.82 0.79
CA ASN A 142 6.47 18.75 -0.61
C ASN A 142 4.97 18.46 -0.76
N THR A 143 4.43 17.52 0.02
CA THR A 143 3.12 16.93 -0.22
C THR A 143 2.07 17.29 0.85
N GLY A 144 2.50 17.89 1.97
CA GLY A 144 1.65 18.17 3.13
C GLY A 144 1.39 16.96 4.03
N THR A 145 1.99 15.81 3.74
CA THR A 145 1.87 14.57 4.54
C THR A 145 3.22 13.84 4.57
N TYR A 146 3.44 12.98 5.57
CA TYR A 146 4.68 12.22 5.70
C TYR A 146 4.74 10.97 4.80
N GLY A 147 3.64 10.63 4.11
CA GLY A 147 3.55 9.41 3.31
C GLY A 147 3.05 8.19 4.09
N THR A 148 2.84 7.11 3.36
CA THR A 148 2.33 5.83 3.86
C THR A 148 3.11 4.67 3.25
N ILE A 149 3.38 3.64 4.04
CA ILE A 149 3.97 2.37 3.58
C ILE A 149 2.91 1.27 3.69
N LEU A 150 2.68 0.55 2.59
CA LEU A 150 1.88 -0.67 2.55
C LEU A 150 2.82 -1.86 2.54
N LEU A 151 2.95 -2.53 3.67
CA LEU A 151 4.00 -3.52 3.91
C LEU A 151 3.52 -4.96 3.69
N ASN A 152 4.36 -5.75 3.01
CA ASN A 152 4.21 -7.19 2.78
C ASN A 152 2.85 -7.56 2.17
N PRO A 153 2.45 -6.96 1.03
CA PRO A 153 1.27 -7.44 0.34
C PRO A 153 1.38 -8.92 -0.02
N ASP A 154 0.23 -9.61 -0.03
CA ASP A 154 0.02 -11.02 -0.33
C ASP A 154 0.53 -11.98 0.72
N MET A 155 1.45 -11.55 1.61
CA MET A 155 2.05 -12.46 2.57
C MET A 155 1.00 -13.10 3.50
N LEU A 156 0.25 -12.32 4.27
CA LEU A 156 -0.68 -12.90 5.26
C LEU A 156 -1.76 -13.77 4.59
N GLY A 157 -2.34 -13.29 3.50
CA GLY A 157 -3.35 -14.05 2.75
C GLY A 157 -2.78 -15.32 2.12
N TYR A 158 -1.57 -15.28 1.56
CA TYR A 158 -0.91 -16.47 1.04
C TYR A 158 -0.68 -17.50 2.14
N LEU A 159 -0.15 -17.08 3.31
CA LEU A 159 0.10 -17.96 4.44
C LEU A 159 -1.19 -18.59 4.97
N GLY A 160 -2.25 -17.78 5.12
CA GLY A 160 -3.56 -18.21 5.58
C GLY A 160 -4.20 -19.22 4.63
N ASN A 161 -4.24 -18.91 3.34
CA ASN A 161 -4.95 -19.69 2.32
C ASN A 161 -4.19 -20.94 1.85
N THR A 162 -2.88 -21.00 2.09
CA THR A 162 -2.08 -22.20 1.81
C THR A 162 -1.82 -23.06 3.05
N ASN A 163 -2.47 -22.76 4.18
CA ASN A 163 -2.32 -23.46 5.47
C ASN A 163 -0.86 -23.53 5.95
N ARG A 164 -0.10 -22.43 5.79
CA ARG A 164 1.33 -22.36 6.11
C ARG A 164 1.66 -21.69 7.44
N VAL A 165 0.66 -21.38 8.26
CA VAL A 165 0.82 -20.72 9.56
C VAL A 165 1.82 -21.48 10.46
N GLU A 166 1.66 -22.80 10.60
CA GLU A 166 2.59 -23.62 11.40
C GLU A 166 3.99 -23.68 10.76
N THR A 167 4.06 -23.74 9.43
CA THR A 167 5.34 -23.75 8.69
C THR A 167 6.13 -22.47 8.97
N VAL A 168 5.52 -21.29 8.87
CA VAL A 168 6.23 -20.03 9.13
C VAL A 168 6.66 -19.88 10.57
N GLN A 169 5.86 -20.37 11.52
CA GLN A 169 6.22 -20.32 12.95
C GLN A 169 7.45 -21.18 13.28
N SER A 170 7.75 -22.19 12.47
CA SER A 170 8.94 -23.04 12.60
C SER A 170 10.19 -22.52 11.90
N LEU A 171 10.08 -21.45 11.09
CA LEU A 171 11.22 -20.91 10.36
C LEU A 171 12.22 -20.25 11.33
N ASN A 172 13.49 -20.57 11.15
CA ASN A 172 14.59 -19.82 11.75
C ASN A 172 14.91 -18.61 10.86
N ILE A 173 14.53 -17.42 11.31
CA ILE A 173 14.70 -16.17 10.57
C ILE A 173 15.76 -15.34 11.32
N PRO A 174 16.92 -15.00 10.72
CA PRO A 174 18.05 -14.39 11.44
C PRO A 174 17.86 -12.88 11.72
N VAL A 175 16.77 -12.53 12.41
CA VAL A 175 16.31 -11.16 12.65
C VAL A 175 17.38 -10.31 13.34
N GLY A 176 17.91 -10.78 14.48
CA GLY A 176 18.78 -9.97 15.32
C GLY A 176 20.02 -9.46 14.56
N GLN A 177 20.70 -10.37 13.86
CA GLN A 177 21.88 -10.02 13.08
C GLN A 177 21.52 -9.19 11.83
N SER A 178 20.43 -9.50 11.12
CA SER A 178 20.01 -8.70 9.96
C SER A 178 19.66 -7.27 10.34
N VAL A 179 18.98 -7.03 11.46
CA VAL A 179 18.66 -5.67 11.93
C VAL A 179 19.94 -4.91 12.29
N ALA A 180 20.88 -5.55 12.98
CA ALA A 180 22.16 -4.93 13.32
C ALA A 180 22.95 -4.50 12.06
N ASN A 181 23.02 -5.40 11.06
CA ASN A 181 23.68 -5.13 9.80
C ASN A 181 23.00 -3.98 9.03
N ALA A 182 21.68 -4.01 8.89
CA ALA A 182 20.91 -2.97 8.20
C ALA A 182 21.03 -1.60 8.89
N TYR A 183 20.97 -1.58 10.23
CA TYR A 183 21.16 -0.33 11.00
C TYR A 183 22.58 0.23 10.85
N CYS A 184 23.61 -0.64 10.82
CA CYS A 184 24.97 -0.23 10.48
C CYS A 184 24.99 0.43 9.10
N MET A 185 24.37 -0.18 8.09
CA MET A 185 24.32 0.39 6.74
C MET A 185 23.69 1.78 6.72
N MET A 186 22.56 1.97 7.42
CA MET A 186 21.89 3.28 7.52
C MET A 186 22.75 4.39 8.13
N THR A 187 23.71 4.04 9.00
CA THR A 187 24.50 5.00 9.77
C THR A 187 25.98 5.08 9.33
N LYS A 188 26.43 4.15 8.50
CA LYS A 188 27.82 4.07 8.04
C LYS A 188 28.15 5.28 7.17
N LYS A 189 29.18 6.02 7.58
CA LYS A 189 29.74 7.11 6.78
C LYS A 189 30.84 6.60 5.87
N ILE A 190 30.74 6.92 4.59
CA ILE A 190 31.73 6.60 3.57
C ILE A 190 32.22 7.93 2.94
N ASP A 191 33.46 7.92 2.50
CA ASP A 191 34.05 8.96 1.66
C ASP A 191 34.15 8.41 0.23
N TYR A 192 33.12 8.68 -0.58
CA TYR A 192 33.00 8.23 -1.97
C TYR A 192 33.88 9.12 -2.84
N ASN A 193 34.84 8.50 -3.52
CA ASN A 193 35.74 9.13 -4.49
C ASN A 193 36.46 8.05 -5.32
N ASP A 194 37.22 8.47 -6.33
CA ASP A 194 37.95 7.57 -7.24
C ASP A 194 38.95 6.63 -6.55
N LEU A 195 39.46 7.00 -5.38
CA LEU A 195 40.45 6.22 -4.64
C LEU A 195 39.78 5.15 -3.76
N ASN A 196 38.74 5.54 -3.04
CA ASN A 196 38.09 4.68 -2.05
C ASN A 196 36.98 3.82 -2.67
N THR A 197 36.30 4.34 -3.69
CA THR A 197 35.11 3.73 -4.30
C THR A 197 35.17 3.80 -5.83
N PRO A 198 36.19 3.19 -6.47
CA PRO A 198 36.48 3.36 -7.91
C PRO A 198 35.35 2.91 -8.85
N ASN A 199 34.48 1.99 -8.41
CA ASN A 199 33.35 1.49 -9.20
C ASN A 199 32.02 2.19 -8.83
N CYS A 200 32.03 3.11 -7.87
CA CYS A 200 30.86 3.90 -7.53
C CYS A 200 30.76 5.10 -8.48
N THR A 201 30.06 4.89 -9.59
CA THR A 201 29.90 5.87 -10.67
C THR A 201 28.42 6.14 -10.96
N TYR A 202 28.14 7.22 -11.70
CA TYR A 202 26.80 7.58 -12.14
C TYR A 202 26.80 8.08 -13.59
N GLY A 203 25.63 7.99 -14.23
CA GLY A 203 25.45 8.43 -15.61
C GLY A 203 26.05 7.49 -16.66
N TRP A 204 25.70 7.73 -17.91
CA TRP A 204 26.14 6.92 -19.07
C TRP A 204 27.64 7.04 -19.34
N ASP A 205 28.27 8.11 -18.86
CA ASP A 205 29.70 8.36 -18.99
C ASP A 205 30.50 7.93 -17.75
N ASN A 206 29.89 7.17 -16.83
CA ASN A 206 30.53 6.61 -15.64
C ASN A 206 31.29 7.66 -14.81
N LYS A 207 30.70 8.83 -14.58
CA LYS A 207 31.31 9.86 -13.73
C LYS A 207 31.46 9.34 -12.30
N PRO A 208 32.57 9.63 -11.63
CA PRO A 208 32.74 9.16 -10.27
C PRO A 208 31.84 9.90 -9.29
N VAL A 209 31.39 9.17 -8.28
CA VAL A 209 30.65 9.74 -7.16
C VAL A 209 31.63 10.41 -6.20
N ILE A 210 31.39 11.68 -5.89
CA ILE A 210 32.22 12.48 -4.97
C ILE A 210 31.33 13.01 -3.85
N ALA A 211 31.13 12.19 -2.82
CA ALA A 211 30.23 12.47 -1.72
C ALA A 211 30.82 11.96 -0.40
N ARG A 212 30.46 12.58 0.72
CA ARG A 212 30.85 12.09 2.05
C ARG A 212 29.65 12.07 2.96
N GLY A 213 29.36 10.91 3.55
CA GLY A 213 28.22 10.78 4.44
C GLY A 213 27.62 9.38 4.45
N THR A 214 26.38 9.31 4.92
CA THR A 214 25.57 8.08 4.98
C THR A 214 24.92 7.78 3.62
N PRO A 215 24.22 6.64 3.46
CA PRO A 215 23.42 6.41 2.27
C PRO A 215 22.40 7.53 1.96
N THR A 216 21.82 8.18 2.98
CA THR A 216 20.93 9.32 2.77
C THR A 216 21.66 10.49 2.11
N ASP A 217 22.87 10.82 2.58
CA ASP A 217 23.70 11.89 2.01
C ASP A 217 24.12 11.57 0.57
N LEU A 218 24.47 10.30 0.31
CA LEU A 218 24.79 9.80 -1.03
C LEU A 218 23.63 10.03 -2.01
N LEU A 219 22.41 9.62 -1.64
CA LEU A 219 21.26 9.76 -2.55
C LEU A 219 20.95 11.24 -2.83
N VAL A 220 20.99 12.09 -1.80
CA VAL A 220 20.79 13.55 -1.97
C VAL A 220 21.84 14.12 -2.93
N TRP A 221 23.10 13.71 -2.79
CA TRP A 221 24.15 14.14 -3.70
C TRP A 221 23.90 13.65 -5.13
N LEU A 222 23.60 12.37 -5.34
CA LEU A 222 23.35 11.78 -6.66
C LEU A 222 22.21 12.50 -7.37
N LYS A 223 21.10 12.77 -6.66
CA LYS A 223 19.96 13.52 -7.18
C LYS A 223 20.28 14.96 -7.57
N SER A 224 21.31 15.57 -6.98
CA SER A 224 21.78 16.89 -7.40
C SER A 224 22.55 16.87 -8.72
N LYS A 225 22.93 15.68 -9.22
CA LYS A 225 23.77 15.49 -10.41
C LYS A 225 23.06 14.87 -11.60
N THR A 226 21.98 14.13 -11.36
CA THR A 226 21.27 13.36 -12.40
C THR A 226 19.80 13.16 -12.02
N ASP A 227 19.02 12.57 -12.93
CA ASP A 227 17.60 12.29 -12.70
C ASP A 227 17.40 11.19 -11.64
N ASN A 228 16.16 11.05 -11.15
CA ASN A 228 15.83 10.10 -10.09
C ASN A 228 16.22 8.65 -10.45
N TYR A 229 16.04 8.22 -11.70
CA TYR A 229 16.28 6.83 -12.12
C TYR A 229 17.78 6.53 -12.12
N THR A 230 18.58 7.35 -12.81
CA THR A 230 20.04 7.17 -12.83
C THR A 230 20.66 7.33 -11.45
N ALA A 231 20.14 8.26 -10.62
CA ALA A 231 20.57 8.38 -9.22
C ALA A 231 20.26 7.11 -8.43
N GLY A 232 19.09 6.52 -8.62
CA GLY A 232 18.69 5.28 -7.93
C GLY A 232 19.55 4.08 -8.30
N GLN A 233 19.92 3.93 -9.57
CA GLN A 233 20.81 2.87 -10.04
C GLN A 233 22.22 3.01 -9.46
N ALA A 234 22.80 4.22 -9.50
CA ALA A 234 24.10 4.48 -8.90
C ALA A 234 24.07 4.23 -7.39
N PHE A 235 23.00 4.66 -6.70
CA PHE A 235 22.81 4.45 -5.28
C PHE A 235 22.86 2.97 -4.90
N SER A 236 22.08 2.11 -5.57
CA SER A 236 22.01 0.69 -5.18
C SER A 236 23.36 -0.01 -5.35
N THR A 237 24.05 0.26 -6.46
CA THR A 237 25.41 -0.25 -6.74
C THR A 237 26.39 0.21 -5.66
N CYS A 238 26.45 1.52 -5.39
CA CYS A 238 27.39 2.07 -4.42
C CYS A 238 27.14 1.56 -2.99
N VAL A 239 25.87 1.42 -2.58
CA VAL A 239 25.51 0.89 -1.25
C VAL A 239 25.85 -0.60 -1.15
N ASN A 240 25.49 -1.38 -2.16
CA ASN A 240 25.77 -2.81 -2.20
C ASN A 240 27.28 -3.10 -2.14
N ASP A 241 28.07 -2.36 -2.90
CA ASP A 241 29.50 -2.68 -3.08
C ASP A 241 30.39 -2.10 -1.97
N TYR A 242 29.99 -0.97 -1.37
CA TYR A 242 30.87 -0.24 -0.44
C TYR A 242 30.32 -0.07 0.97
N VAL A 243 29.00 -0.12 1.16
CA VAL A 243 28.40 0.02 2.49
C VAL A 243 28.15 -1.34 3.11
N MET A 244 27.48 -2.24 2.38
CA MET A 244 27.09 -3.56 2.89
C MET A 244 28.27 -4.39 3.42
N PRO A 245 29.42 -4.51 2.72
CA PRO A 245 30.54 -5.34 3.18
C PRO A 245 31.18 -4.83 4.48
N LEU A 246 31.01 -3.55 4.80
CA LEU A 246 31.50 -2.95 6.04
C LEU A 246 30.57 -3.17 7.23
N CYS A 247 29.44 -3.85 7.02
CA CYS A 247 28.37 -4.03 7.99
C CYS A 247 27.91 -5.50 8.16
N THR A 248 28.50 -6.48 7.46
CA THR A 248 28.03 -7.89 7.43
C THR A 248 28.06 -8.63 8.77
N ALA A 249 28.78 -8.10 9.77
CA ALA A 249 28.84 -8.63 11.13
C ALA A 249 28.79 -7.50 12.16
N ALA A 250 27.87 -6.55 11.95
CA ALA A 250 27.70 -5.44 12.87
C ALA A 250 27.28 -5.95 14.26
N THR A 251 27.87 -5.39 15.31
CA THR A 251 27.40 -5.65 16.67
C THR A 251 26.09 -4.92 16.92
N PRO A 252 25.11 -5.54 17.62
CA PRO A 252 23.87 -4.89 17.98
C PRO A 252 24.12 -3.57 18.72
N ASN A 253 23.48 -2.51 18.23
CA ASN A 253 23.55 -1.18 18.84
C ASN A 253 22.52 -1.08 19.98
N ASN A 254 22.83 -0.37 21.06
CA ASN A 254 21.89 -0.12 22.18
C ASN A 254 20.56 0.54 21.77
N ASN A 255 20.49 1.15 20.59
CA ASN A 255 19.26 1.72 20.02
C ASN A 255 18.35 0.67 19.36
N ILE A 256 18.85 -0.55 19.15
CA ILE A 256 18.11 -1.65 18.52
C ILE A 256 17.49 -2.51 19.63
N PRO A 257 16.17 -2.69 19.66
CA PRO A 257 15.52 -3.64 20.55
C PRO A 257 15.98 -5.07 20.26
N ASP A 258 15.93 -5.92 21.28
CA ASP A 258 16.14 -7.36 21.09
C ASP A 258 14.92 -7.99 20.40
N PHE A 259 15.16 -8.74 19.33
CA PHE A 259 14.14 -9.43 18.54
C PHE A 259 14.50 -10.91 18.44
N SER A 260 13.51 -11.78 18.59
CA SER A 260 13.70 -13.22 18.42
C SER A 260 13.94 -13.59 16.95
N ASP A 261 14.80 -14.58 16.73
CA ASP A 261 15.11 -15.10 15.39
C ASP A 261 14.00 -16.06 14.87
N ASN A 262 12.79 -15.50 14.68
CA ASN A 262 11.61 -16.21 14.21
C ASN A 262 10.63 -15.25 13.51
N PHE A 263 9.52 -15.78 13.01
CA PHE A 263 8.52 -15.01 12.26
C PHE A 263 7.91 -13.84 13.05
N ASN A 264 7.57 -14.04 14.33
CA ASN A 264 7.01 -12.95 15.15
C ASN A 264 8.06 -11.85 15.42
N GLY A 265 9.32 -12.23 15.63
CA GLY A 265 10.42 -11.28 15.76
C GLY A 265 10.67 -10.48 14.48
N TRP A 266 10.55 -11.13 13.32
CA TRP A 266 10.65 -10.49 12.01
C TRP A 266 9.54 -9.45 11.78
N LEU A 267 8.29 -9.76 12.14
CA LEU A 267 7.19 -8.79 12.10
C LEU A 267 7.42 -7.61 13.05
N GLN A 268 7.86 -7.88 14.28
CA GLN A 268 8.16 -6.84 15.27
C GLN A 268 9.32 -5.93 14.82
N ALA A 269 10.36 -6.50 14.21
CA ALA A 269 11.49 -5.74 13.69
C ALA A 269 11.06 -4.78 12.58
N GLN A 270 10.24 -5.23 11.61
CA GLN A 270 9.74 -4.39 10.52
C GLN A 270 8.90 -3.22 11.04
N ASN A 271 7.97 -3.49 11.96
CA ASN A 271 7.15 -2.45 12.57
C ASN A 271 7.99 -1.44 13.35
N TRP A 272 8.99 -1.92 14.11
CA TRP A 272 9.91 -1.04 14.83
C TRP A 272 10.72 -0.18 13.87
N MET A 273 11.37 -0.75 12.85
CA MET A 273 12.27 -0.01 12.00
C MET A 273 11.54 1.04 11.16
N ALA A 274 10.35 0.71 10.65
CA ALA A 274 9.51 1.67 9.96
C ALA A 274 9.18 2.88 10.85
N LYS A 275 8.80 2.64 12.11
CA LYS A 275 8.46 3.70 13.07
C LYS A 275 9.66 4.42 13.68
N TYR A 276 10.81 3.76 13.77
CA TYR A 276 12.03 4.37 14.27
C TYR A 276 12.60 5.36 13.26
N PHE A 277 12.59 5.00 11.97
CA PHE A 277 13.09 5.84 10.89
C PHE A 277 12.04 6.79 10.30
N GLY A 278 10.75 6.46 10.41
CA GLY A 278 9.62 7.27 9.98
C GLY A 278 8.51 7.33 11.03
N PRO A 279 8.72 8.05 12.15
CA PRO A 279 7.74 8.12 13.24
C PRO A 279 6.38 8.70 12.84
N GLN A 280 6.32 9.55 11.79
CA GLN A 280 5.07 10.15 11.31
C GLN A 280 4.52 9.48 10.05
N VAL A 281 5.33 8.63 9.39
CA VAL A 281 4.93 7.80 8.26
C VAL A 281 3.91 6.77 8.72
N ALA A 282 2.78 6.68 8.02
CA ALA A 282 1.76 5.67 8.32
C ALA A 282 2.21 4.30 7.79
N LEU A 283 1.91 3.23 8.53
CA LEU A 283 2.29 1.86 8.20
C LEU A 283 1.06 0.95 8.20
N GLY A 284 0.78 0.32 7.07
CA GLY A 284 -0.26 -0.69 6.92
C GLY A 284 0.32 -2.07 6.66
N VAL A 285 -0.45 -3.11 6.97
CA VAL A 285 -0.15 -4.52 6.63
C VAL A 285 -1.32 -5.13 5.86
N HIS A 286 -1.01 -6.00 4.90
CA HIS A 286 -2.01 -6.56 3.99
C HIS A 286 -2.62 -7.86 4.52
N GLU A 287 -3.91 -8.03 4.33
CA GLU A 287 -4.57 -9.33 4.26
C GLU A 287 -5.27 -9.49 2.90
N ASN A 288 -5.10 -10.63 2.24
CA ASN A 288 -5.60 -10.85 0.88
C ASN A 288 -6.74 -11.88 0.90
N ILE A 289 -7.91 -11.50 0.38
CA ILE A 289 -9.09 -12.38 0.35
C ILE A 289 -9.04 -13.43 -0.77
N SER A 290 -8.13 -13.26 -1.73
CA SER A 290 -8.04 -13.95 -3.02
C SER A 290 -6.74 -14.75 -3.25
N ALA A 291 -5.76 -14.75 -2.33
CA ALA A 291 -4.51 -15.48 -2.50
C ALA A 291 -4.77 -17.02 -2.55
N VAL A 292 -4.67 -17.66 -3.70
CA VAL A 292 -5.10 -19.07 -3.96
C VAL A 292 -4.16 -20.15 -3.34
N PRO A 293 -4.60 -21.42 -3.11
CA PRO A 293 -5.73 -22.12 -3.76
C PRO A 293 -6.91 -22.51 -2.86
N GLU A 294 -7.80 -21.54 -2.66
CA GLU A 294 -9.28 -21.64 -2.76
C GLU A 294 -9.86 -20.31 -3.33
N GLY A 295 -9.05 -19.25 -3.36
CA GLY A 295 -9.31 -17.99 -4.08
C GLY A 295 -10.38 -17.12 -3.42
N GLY A 296 -10.77 -16.03 -4.09
CA GLY A 296 -11.83 -15.13 -3.63
C GLY A 296 -13.23 -15.74 -3.71
N TRP A 297 -13.36 -17.04 -3.97
CA TRP A 297 -14.63 -17.72 -4.22
C TRP A 297 -15.54 -17.76 -3.00
N TRP A 298 -14.96 -17.83 -1.79
CA TRP A 298 -15.73 -17.94 -0.54
C TRP A 298 -16.69 -16.75 -0.35
N ILE A 299 -16.30 -15.55 -0.78
CA ILE A 299 -17.09 -14.33 -0.55
C ILE A 299 -18.38 -14.30 -1.36
N HIS A 300 -18.46 -15.10 -2.43
CA HIS A 300 -19.64 -15.29 -3.26
C HIS A 300 -20.65 -16.26 -2.65
N GLN A 301 -20.26 -17.06 -1.64
CA GLN A 301 -21.12 -18.08 -1.04
C GLN A 301 -22.22 -17.51 -0.12
N GLY A 302 -22.28 -16.19 0.02
CA GLY A 302 -23.28 -15.48 0.81
C GLY A 302 -22.79 -15.09 2.21
N PRO A 303 -23.64 -14.43 3.02
CA PRO A 303 -23.23 -13.80 4.28
C PRO A 303 -22.74 -14.80 5.33
N THR A 304 -23.14 -16.07 5.25
CA THR A 304 -22.69 -17.12 6.18
C THR A 304 -21.22 -17.50 5.99
N ALA A 305 -20.62 -17.18 4.84
CA ALA A 305 -19.21 -17.46 4.57
C ALA A 305 -18.25 -16.42 5.16
N VAL A 306 -18.76 -15.24 5.56
CA VAL A 306 -17.94 -14.16 6.15
C VAL A 306 -17.35 -14.57 7.50
N GLN A 307 -18.19 -15.06 8.43
CA GLN A 307 -17.74 -15.33 9.80
C GLN A 307 -16.62 -16.38 9.90
N PRO A 308 -16.65 -17.51 9.15
CA PRO A 308 -15.55 -18.47 9.14
C PRO A 308 -14.22 -17.85 8.70
N TYR A 309 -14.22 -17.06 7.62
CA TYR A 309 -13.02 -16.37 7.13
C TYR A 309 -12.49 -15.38 8.17
N VAL A 310 -13.36 -14.52 8.70
CA VAL A 310 -13.02 -13.56 9.77
C VAL A 310 -12.40 -14.26 10.98
N ASN A 311 -13.00 -15.35 11.45
CA ASN A 311 -12.49 -16.11 12.60
C ASN A 311 -11.08 -16.67 12.34
N LYS A 312 -10.85 -17.20 11.13
CA LYS A 312 -9.54 -17.72 10.73
C LYS A 312 -8.49 -16.61 10.70
N VAL A 313 -8.75 -15.50 10.00
CA VAL A 313 -7.82 -14.36 9.91
C VAL A 313 -7.51 -13.81 11.30
N LEU A 314 -8.52 -13.62 12.16
CA LEU A 314 -8.30 -13.13 13.52
C LEU A 314 -7.49 -14.09 14.40
N ALA A 315 -7.60 -15.40 14.19
CA ALA A 315 -6.79 -16.39 14.88
C ALA A 315 -5.33 -16.36 14.39
N ASP A 316 -5.11 -16.31 13.08
CA ASP A 316 -3.80 -16.26 12.45
C ASP A 316 -3.05 -14.99 12.90
N LEU A 317 -3.69 -13.81 12.80
CA LEU A 317 -3.12 -12.53 13.23
C LEU A 317 -2.85 -12.44 14.73
N ARG A 318 -3.66 -13.12 15.56
CA ARG A 318 -3.41 -13.24 17.01
C ARG A 318 -2.15 -14.05 17.28
N SER A 319 -1.97 -15.16 16.55
CA SER A 319 -0.80 -16.04 16.69
C SER A 319 0.50 -15.35 16.32
N PHE A 320 0.44 -14.43 15.35
CA PHE A 320 1.55 -13.59 14.92
C PHE A 320 1.81 -12.39 15.84
N GLU A 321 0.90 -12.14 16.79
CA GLU A 321 0.95 -11.03 17.75
C GLU A 321 1.14 -9.65 17.08
N LEU A 322 0.65 -9.50 15.85
CA LEU A 322 0.95 -8.38 14.96
C LEU A 322 0.44 -7.03 15.48
N PHE A 323 -0.75 -7.04 16.11
CA PHE A 323 -1.40 -5.84 16.66
C PHE A 323 -1.35 -5.76 18.20
N THR A 324 -0.90 -6.83 18.86
CA THR A 324 -0.95 -6.96 20.33
C THR A 324 0.38 -6.65 21.02
N ARG A 325 1.51 -6.76 20.29
CA ARG A 325 2.84 -6.42 20.83
C ARG A 325 3.16 -4.91 20.77
N LYS A 326 4.36 -4.58 21.25
CA LYS A 326 4.87 -3.21 21.39
C LYS A 326 4.92 -2.47 20.05
N TYR A 327 5.45 -3.12 19.01
CA TYR A 327 5.59 -2.52 17.68
C TYR A 327 4.49 -3.06 16.78
N LYS A 328 3.63 -2.17 16.29
CA LYS A 328 2.41 -2.51 15.56
C LYS A 328 2.20 -1.56 14.39
N PRO A 329 1.56 -2.02 13.31
CA PRO A 329 1.14 -1.14 12.23
C PRO A 329 -0.04 -0.25 12.70
N ASP A 330 -0.31 0.81 11.94
CA ASP A 330 -1.37 1.77 12.25
C ASP A 330 -2.73 1.28 11.76
N PHE A 331 -2.77 0.51 10.67
CA PHE A 331 -3.98 0.02 10.02
C PHE A 331 -3.76 -1.34 9.33
N ILE A 332 -4.85 -1.98 8.95
CA ILE A 332 -4.86 -3.16 8.07
C ILE A 332 -5.45 -2.75 6.71
N TYR A 333 -5.01 -3.37 5.63
CA TYR A 333 -5.61 -3.16 4.32
C TYR A 333 -5.99 -4.47 3.65
N PHE A 334 -6.99 -4.41 2.78
CA PHE A 334 -7.54 -5.57 2.07
C PHE A 334 -7.61 -5.31 0.57
N ASP A 335 -7.11 -6.28 -0.21
CA ASP A 335 -7.35 -6.37 -1.65
C ASP A 335 -8.44 -7.39 -1.98
N ARG A 336 -8.89 -7.33 -3.23
CA ARG A 336 -9.78 -8.33 -3.83
C ARG A 336 -9.23 -8.91 -5.12
N TYR A 337 -7.90 -8.95 -5.26
CA TYR A 337 -7.12 -9.22 -6.49
C TYR A 337 -6.84 -8.02 -7.42
N GLY A 338 -7.52 -6.87 -7.24
CA GLY A 338 -7.20 -5.63 -7.96
C GLY A 338 -7.72 -5.53 -9.41
N ALA A 339 -7.99 -6.65 -10.08
CA ALA A 339 -8.50 -6.66 -11.46
C ALA A 339 -9.91 -6.09 -11.57
N ASP A 340 -10.20 -5.52 -12.76
CA ASP A 340 -11.57 -5.21 -13.15
C ASP A 340 -12.44 -6.47 -13.07
N ASP A 341 -13.74 -6.29 -12.85
CA ASP A 341 -14.65 -7.44 -12.74
C ASP A 341 -14.62 -8.27 -14.03
N TYR A 342 -14.43 -7.62 -15.18
CA TYR A 342 -14.11 -8.25 -16.46
C TYR A 342 -13.29 -7.33 -17.38
N SER A 343 -12.44 -7.94 -18.21
CA SER A 343 -11.79 -7.33 -19.38
C SER A 343 -11.62 -8.38 -20.47
N SER A 344 -11.84 -8.00 -21.74
CA SER A 344 -11.67 -8.90 -22.89
C SER A 344 -10.22 -9.35 -23.10
N LYS A 345 -9.24 -8.62 -22.57
CA LYS A 345 -7.82 -8.99 -22.60
C LYS A 345 -7.45 -10.03 -21.53
N PHE A 346 -8.19 -10.08 -20.43
CA PHE A 346 -7.94 -10.98 -19.31
C PHE A 346 -9.19 -11.74 -18.84
N PRO A 347 -9.93 -12.41 -19.74
CA PRO A 347 -11.21 -13.05 -19.40
C PRO A 347 -11.04 -14.21 -18.43
N SER A 348 -9.84 -14.79 -18.33
CA SER A 348 -9.55 -15.88 -17.38
C SER A 348 -9.53 -15.42 -15.93
N LEU A 349 -9.34 -14.12 -15.63
CA LEU A 349 -9.33 -13.62 -14.25
C LEU A 349 -10.73 -13.71 -13.62
N LEU A 350 -11.78 -13.48 -14.41
CA LEU A 350 -13.17 -13.73 -14.02
C LEU A 350 -13.36 -15.13 -13.42
N ILE A 351 -12.72 -16.12 -14.02
CA ILE A 351 -12.85 -17.53 -13.64
C ILE A 351 -11.81 -17.90 -12.57
N ASN A 352 -10.57 -17.46 -12.69
CA ASN A 352 -9.52 -17.95 -11.81
C ASN A 352 -9.46 -17.20 -10.47
N GLN A 353 -10.04 -16.01 -10.39
CA GLN A 353 -9.86 -15.08 -9.27
C GLN A 353 -11.18 -14.55 -8.69
N ALA A 354 -12.32 -15.02 -9.19
CA ALA A 354 -13.66 -14.65 -8.70
C ALA A 354 -13.92 -13.13 -8.72
N THR A 355 -13.46 -12.44 -9.77
CA THR A 355 -13.45 -10.97 -9.83
C THR A 355 -14.82 -10.33 -10.06
N PHE A 356 -15.92 -11.02 -10.35
CA PHE A 356 -17.19 -10.33 -10.64
C PHE A 356 -18.07 -10.11 -9.41
N TYR A 357 -18.19 -8.87 -8.91
CA TYR A 357 -18.93 -8.60 -7.67
C TYR A 357 -20.31 -7.99 -7.97
N ASN A 358 -21.35 -8.52 -7.32
CA ASN A 358 -22.64 -7.82 -7.23
C ASN A 358 -22.77 -7.13 -5.87
N ASP A 359 -23.92 -6.51 -5.61
CA ASP A 359 -24.20 -5.75 -4.40
C ASP A 359 -24.05 -6.58 -3.11
N ALA A 360 -24.50 -7.85 -3.11
CA ALA A 360 -24.39 -8.72 -1.95
C ALA A 360 -22.94 -9.09 -1.64
N VAL A 361 -22.11 -9.28 -2.68
CA VAL A 361 -20.68 -9.58 -2.49
C VAL A 361 -19.94 -8.36 -1.94
N TRP A 362 -20.26 -7.14 -2.39
CA TRP A 362 -19.75 -5.91 -1.79
C TRP A 362 -20.18 -5.74 -0.32
N GLN A 363 -21.44 -6.07 0.00
CA GLN A 363 -21.90 -6.07 1.40
C GLN A 363 -21.13 -7.09 2.25
N ASN A 364 -20.83 -8.27 1.73
CA ASN A 364 -19.98 -9.27 2.41
C ASN A 364 -18.58 -8.73 2.65
N PHE A 365 -17.98 -8.04 1.66
CA PHE A 365 -16.65 -7.46 1.76
C PHE A 365 -16.58 -6.33 2.82
N LEU A 366 -17.59 -5.46 2.87
CA LEU A 366 -17.69 -4.44 3.92
C LEU A 366 -17.93 -5.06 5.31
N THR A 367 -18.77 -6.10 5.39
CA THR A 367 -19.04 -6.82 6.65
C THR A 367 -17.78 -7.50 7.17
N MET A 368 -17.04 -8.19 6.30
CA MET A 368 -15.76 -8.80 6.62
C MET A 368 -14.76 -7.74 7.13
N SER A 369 -14.62 -6.62 6.39
CA SER A 369 -13.72 -5.52 6.77
C SER A 369 -14.03 -5.00 8.17
N LYS A 370 -15.31 -4.78 8.46
CA LYS A 370 -15.79 -4.34 9.78
C LYS A 370 -15.46 -5.34 10.89
N GLN A 371 -15.81 -6.61 10.69
CA GLN A 371 -15.62 -7.62 11.73
C GLN A 371 -14.13 -7.90 12.02
N ILE A 372 -13.27 -7.88 10.99
CA ILE A 372 -11.81 -8.00 11.20
C ILE A 372 -11.30 -6.75 11.93
N SER A 373 -11.71 -5.56 11.50
CA SER A 373 -11.33 -4.29 12.12
C SER A 373 -11.66 -4.24 13.62
N GLU A 374 -12.89 -4.58 13.99
CA GLU A 374 -13.38 -4.60 15.37
C GLU A 374 -12.72 -5.74 16.18
N GLY A 375 -12.57 -6.92 15.58
CA GLY A 375 -11.90 -8.06 16.21
C GLY A 375 -10.42 -7.79 16.51
N LEU A 376 -9.69 -7.16 15.59
CA LEU A 376 -8.32 -6.70 15.83
C LEU A 376 -8.27 -5.57 16.86
N GLY A 377 -9.25 -4.66 16.83
CA GLY A 377 -9.43 -3.63 17.84
C GLY A 377 -9.49 -4.26 19.24
N GLN A 378 -10.39 -5.23 19.43
CA GLN A 378 -10.55 -5.95 20.68
C GLN A 378 -9.24 -6.62 21.13
N GLN A 379 -8.53 -7.29 20.21
CA GLN A 379 -7.23 -7.91 20.52
C GLN A 379 -6.19 -6.87 20.98
N ALA A 380 -6.22 -5.67 20.41
CA ALA A 380 -5.29 -4.58 20.70
C ALA A 380 -5.76 -3.65 21.84
N GLY A 381 -6.89 -3.91 22.49
CA GLY A 381 -7.47 -3.04 23.52
C GLY A 381 -8.01 -1.71 22.99
N LYS A 382 -8.49 -1.69 21.74
CA LYS A 382 -9.13 -0.56 21.05
C LYS A 382 -10.54 -0.93 20.60
N ASN A 383 -11.33 0.05 20.15
CA ASN A 383 -12.65 -0.24 19.56
C ASN A 383 -12.52 -0.91 18.19
N TYR A 384 -11.52 -0.50 17.40
CA TYR A 384 -11.26 -1.00 16.06
C TYR A 384 -9.81 -0.67 15.63
N ILE A 385 -9.35 -1.34 14.57
CA ILE A 385 -8.15 -0.96 13.80
C ILE A 385 -8.60 -0.40 12.44
N PRO A 386 -8.17 0.80 12.02
CA PRO A 386 -8.60 1.39 10.75
C PRO A 386 -8.34 0.47 9.55
N VAL A 387 -9.18 0.58 8.52
CA VAL A 387 -9.10 -0.24 7.30
C VAL A 387 -8.84 0.63 6.07
N MET A 388 -7.98 0.16 5.18
CA MET A 388 -7.87 0.68 3.81
C MET A 388 -8.30 -0.40 2.82
N LEU A 389 -9.05 -0.01 1.80
CA LEU A 389 -9.26 -0.88 0.64
C LEU A 389 -8.17 -0.59 -0.40
N TRP A 390 -7.38 -1.60 -0.72
CA TRP A 390 -6.29 -1.54 -1.69
C TRP A 390 -6.12 -2.95 -2.21
N GLN A 391 -6.10 -3.25 -3.51
CA GLN A 391 -6.32 -2.44 -4.70
C GLN A 391 -7.73 -2.72 -5.22
N ILE A 392 -8.52 -1.66 -5.49
CA ILE A 392 -9.91 -1.76 -5.96
C ILE A 392 -9.99 -1.24 -7.40
N PRO A 393 -10.55 -1.99 -8.37
CA PRO A 393 -10.63 -1.52 -9.76
C PRO A 393 -11.50 -0.26 -9.89
N ALA A 394 -11.13 0.62 -10.82
CA ALA A 394 -11.88 1.84 -11.13
C ALA A 394 -12.86 1.67 -12.31
N ALA A 395 -12.95 0.49 -12.93
CA ALA A 395 -13.90 0.24 -14.01
C ALA A 395 -15.34 0.36 -13.49
N HIS A 396 -16.24 0.91 -14.31
CA HIS A 396 -17.67 1.04 -14.01
C HIS A 396 -18.51 0.06 -14.84
N ILE A 397 -19.83 0.09 -14.66
CA ILE A 397 -20.79 -0.63 -15.51
C ILE A 397 -21.07 0.27 -16.72
N PRO A 398 -20.53 -0.01 -17.92
CA PRO A 398 -20.69 0.89 -19.06
C PRO A 398 -22.12 0.87 -19.60
N THR A 399 -22.57 2.01 -20.11
CA THR A 399 -23.84 2.17 -20.83
C THR A 399 -23.67 2.02 -22.35
N GLN A 400 -24.77 1.76 -23.07
CA GLN A 400 -24.75 1.65 -24.54
C GLN A 400 -24.39 2.95 -25.26
N SER A 401 -24.54 4.10 -24.60
CA SER A 401 -24.21 5.40 -25.20
C SER A 401 -22.74 5.80 -25.03
N GLU A 402 -21.97 5.04 -24.26
CA GLU A 402 -20.56 5.32 -24.06
C GLU A 402 -19.70 4.83 -25.21
N PRO A 403 -18.61 5.53 -25.53
CA PRO A 403 -17.61 5.02 -26.48
C PRO A 403 -17.04 3.69 -26.00
N ILE A 404 -17.03 2.70 -26.89
CA ILE A 404 -16.38 1.42 -26.64
C ILE A 404 -14.87 1.65 -26.54
N LEU A 405 -14.30 1.25 -25.41
CA LEU A 405 -12.86 1.14 -25.21
C LEU A 405 -12.39 -0.22 -25.74
N GLU A 406 -11.14 -0.29 -26.21
CA GLU A 406 -10.59 -1.47 -26.90
C GLU A 406 -10.70 -2.76 -26.06
N VAL A 407 -10.71 -2.63 -24.73
CA VAL A 407 -10.47 -3.72 -23.78
C VAL A 407 -11.73 -4.16 -23.03
N HIS A 408 -12.89 -3.60 -23.39
CA HIS A 408 -14.24 -3.93 -22.85
C HIS A 408 -14.25 -4.09 -21.32
N GLU A 409 -13.72 -3.09 -20.61
CA GLU A 409 -13.63 -3.09 -19.15
C GLU A 409 -15.01 -2.99 -18.51
N VAL A 410 -15.23 -3.80 -17.47
CA VAL A 410 -16.45 -3.80 -16.68
C VAL A 410 -16.07 -3.88 -15.22
N GLY A 411 -16.66 -3.03 -14.39
CA GLY A 411 -16.48 -3.06 -12.94
C GLY A 411 -17.69 -2.58 -12.18
N SER A 412 -18.02 -3.26 -11.09
CA SER A 412 -19.10 -2.85 -10.20
C SER A 412 -18.65 -1.91 -9.08
N ALA A 413 -17.35 -1.89 -8.74
CA ALA A 413 -16.86 -1.28 -7.50
C ALA A 413 -17.23 0.20 -7.37
N PRO A 414 -16.87 1.08 -8.32
CA PRO A 414 -17.19 2.49 -8.19
C PRO A 414 -18.70 2.74 -8.28
N VAL A 415 -19.44 1.97 -9.08
CA VAL A 415 -20.89 2.11 -9.20
C VAL A 415 -21.60 1.68 -7.92
N TYR A 416 -21.08 0.69 -7.19
CA TYR A 416 -21.61 0.33 -5.87
C TYR A 416 -21.47 1.49 -4.88
N PHE A 417 -20.32 2.17 -4.85
CA PHE A 417 -20.09 3.25 -3.88
C PHE A 417 -20.74 4.58 -4.27
N PHE A 418 -20.64 4.97 -5.54
CA PHE A 418 -21.07 6.30 -6.01
C PHE A 418 -22.40 6.30 -6.76
N GLY A 419 -22.84 5.14 -7.25
CA GLY A 419 -23.94 5.00 -8.19
C GLY A 419 -23.66 5.62 -9.56
N ASP A 420 -24.50 5.28 -10.54
CA ASP A 420 -24.49 5.93 -11.84
C ASP A 420 -25.88 6.30 -12.36
N SER A 421 -26.25 7.57 -12.24
CA SER A 421 -27.53 8.10 -12.73
C SER A 421 -27.77 7.93 -14.23
N ASN A 422 -26.74 7.57 -15.01
CA ASN A 422 -26.90 7.24 -16.42
C ASN A 422 -27.45 5.82 -16.64
N LEU A 423 -27.36 4.92 -15.65
CA LEU A 423 -27.92 3.58 -15.72
C LEU A 423 -29.43 3.60 -15.48
N GLN A 424 -30.13 2.63 -16.07
CA GLN A 424 -31.49 2.28 -15.65
C GLN A 424 -31.44 1.32 -14.46
N PRO A 425 -32.43 1.34 -13.55
CA PRO A 425 -32.45 0.43 -12.39
C PRO A 425 -32.41 -1.07 -12.75
N ASP A 426 -32.93 -1.44 -13.92
CA ASP A 426 -32.91 -2.80 -14.47
C ASP A 426 -31.68 -3.09 -15.35
N LEU A 427 -30.77 -2.12 -15.48
CA LEU A 427 -29.60 -2.14 -16.35
C LEU A 427 -29.93 -2.40 -17.83
N SER A 428 -31.15 -2.12 -18.29
CA SER A 428 -31.57 -2.33 -19.69
C SER A 428 -30.77 -1.52 -20.71
N ASN A 429 -30.12 -0.44 -20.27
CA ASN A 429 -29.25 0.41 -21.08
C ASN A 429 -27.75 0.16 -20.85
N SER A 430 -27.37 -0.91 -20.13
CA SER A 430 -25.98 -1.33 -20.03
C SER A 430 -25.45 -1.76 -21.39
N ALA A 431 -24.16 -1.55 -21.60
CA ALA A 431 -23.45 -1.99 -22.79
C ALA A 431 -23.74 -3.45 -23.15
N SER A 432 -23.98 -3.73 -24.44
CA SER A 432 -24.43 -5.04 -24.91
C SER A 432 -23.37 -6.13 -24.77
N TRP A 433 -22.08 -5.77 -24.89
CA TRP A 433 -20.97 -6.73 -24.80
C TRP A 433 -20.86 -7.38 -23.42
N ILE A 434 -21.28 -6.71 -22.34
CA ILE A 434 -21.23 -7.24 -20.97
C ILE A 434 -21.86 -8.65 -20.88
N ASN A 435 -23.04 -8.84 -21.49
CA ASN A 435 -23.73 -10.14 -21.47
C ASN A 435 -23.20 -11.12 -22.52
N VAL A 436 -22.60 -10.64 -23.61
CA VAL A 436 -21.98 -11.51 -24.62
C VAL A 436 -20.70 -12.12 -24.06
N ASP A 437 -19.90 -11.28 -23.42
CA ASP A 437 -18.59 -11.61 -22.89
C ASP A 437 -18.70 -12.39 -21.57
N ILE A 438 -19.74 -12.13 -20.78
CA ILE A 438 -20.04 -12.80 -19.50
C ILE A 438 -21.40 -13.50 -19.60
N ALA A 439 -21.50 -14.48 -20.50
CA ALA A 439 -22.74 -15.20 -20.76
C ALA A 439 -23.14 -16.13 -19.60
N HIS A 440 -22.16 -16.77 -18.95
CA HIS A 440 -22.38 -17.73 -17.87
C HIS A 440 -21.29 -17.65 -16.81
N LEU A 441 -21.66 -17.19 -15.62
CA LEU A 441 -20.77 -17.20 -14.46
C LEU A 441 -20.56 -18.64 -13.93
N PRO A 442 -19.32 -19.05 -13.61
CA PRO A 442 -19.01 -20.37 -13.05
C PRO A 442 -19.75 -20.71 -11.75
N ASN A 443 -19.78 -22.00 -11.40
CA ASN A 443 -20.43 -22.51 -10.18
C ASN A 443 -19.95 -21.84 -8.87
N GLY A 444 -18.68 -21.40 -8.82
CA GLY A 444 -18.14 -20.73 -7.64
C GLY A 444 -18.82 -19.40 -7.29
N TYR A 445 -19.54 -18.79 -8.25
CA TYR A 445 -20.32 -17.57 -8.03
C TYR A 445 -21.66 -17.81 -7.31
N SER A 446 -21.91 -19.02 -6.81
CA SER A 446 -23.05 -19.37 -5.96
C SER A 446 -24.39 -18.96 -6.59
N LEU A 447 -25.13 -18.01 -6.01
CA LEU A 447 -26.42 -17.54 -6.53
C LEU A 447 -26.32 -16.94 -7.94
N CYS A 448 -25.14 -16.48 -8.34
CA CYS A 448 -24.88 -16.00 -9.69
C CYS A 448 -24.45 -17.10 -10.67
N ALA A 449 -24.27 -18.35 -10.23
CA ALA A 449 -23.88 -19.45 -11.09
C ALA A 449 -24.87 -19.63 -12.26
N GLY A 450 -24.33 -19.79 -13.47
CA GLY A 450 -25.07 -19.97 -14.71
C GLY A 450 -25.77 -18.71 -15.25
N LYS A 451 -25.79 -17.61 -14.49
CA LYS A 451 -26.35 -16.32 -14.92
C LYS A 451 -25.37 -15.57 -15.81
N ASN A 452 -25.91 -14.70 -16.66
CA ASN A 452 -25.09 -13.65 -17.27
C ASN A 452 -24.82 -12.51 -16.27
N ALA A 453 -23.94 -11.59 -16.65
CA ALA A 453 -23.55 -10.47 -15.81
C ALA A 453 -24.74 -9.62 -15.32
N ILE A 454 -25.66 -9.23 -16.21
CA ILE A 454 -26.79 -8.38 -15.81
C ILE A 454 -27.73 -9.10 -14.86
N GLN A 455 -28.06 -10.36 -15.13
CA GLN A 455 -28.87 -11.19 -14.22
C GLN A 455 -28.24 -11.34 -12.83
N CYS A 456 -26.91 -11.36 -12.74
CA CYS A 456 -26.20 -11.39 -11.47
C CYS A 456 -26.22 -10.05 -10.74
N LEU A 457 -26.00 -8.94 -11.46
CA LEU A 457 -26.00 -7.58 -10.90
C LEU A 457 -27.39 -7.14 -10.44
N THR A 458 -28.46 -7.60 -11.08
CA THR A 458 -29.85 -7.25 -10.71
C THR A 458 -30.48 -8.25 -9.75
N LEU A 459 -29.74 -9.26 -9.26
CA LEU A 459 -30.30 -10.37 -8.50
C LEU A 459 -31.08 -9.95 -7.25
N ASN A 460 -30.60 -8.93 -6.54
CA ASN A 460 -31.19 -8.43 -5.30
C ASN A 460 -32.02 -7.15 -5.49
N ASN A 461 -32.33 -6.77 -6.74
CA ASN A 461 -32.97 -5.49 -7.07
C ASN A 461 -32.20 -4.26 -6.54
N PHE A 462 -30.87 -4.37 -6.40
CA PHE A 462 -30.05 -3.22 -6.04
C PHE A 462 -30.08 -2.18 -7.16
N ASN A 463 -30.37 -0.93 -6.80
CA ASN A 463 -30.44 0.16 -7.75
C ASN A 463 -29.03 0.74 -8.02
N TRP A 464 -28.32 0.21 -9.00
CA TRP A 464 -27.01 0.72 -9.45
C TRP A 464 -27.07 2.18 -9.95
N ALA A 465 -28.26 2.69 -10.29
CA ALA A 465 -28.48 4.07 -10.70
C ALA A 465 -28.68 5.05 -9.53
N HIS A 466 -28.42 4.62 -8.29
CA HIS A 466 -28.57 5.47 -7.11
C HIS A 466 -27.68 6.72 -7.17
N ASN A 467 -28.04 7.72 -6.38
CA ASN A 467 -27.25 8.93 -6.18
C ASN A 467 -27.05 9.25 -4.69
N SER A 468 -27.39 8.29 -3.81
CA SER A 468 -27.15 8.40 -2.37
C SER A 468 -25.71 8.05 -2.01
N SER A 469 -25.27 8.50 -0.83
CA SER A 469 -23.95 8.18 -0.27
C SER A 469 -24.01 7.02 0.72
N ASP A 470 -25.04 6.18 0.68
CA ASP A 470 -25.29 5.16 1.71
C ASP A 470 -24.17 4.11 1.73
N GLN A 471 -23.66 3.70 0.57
CA GLN A 471 -22.59 2.71 0.45
C GLN A 471 -21.23 3.29 0.87
N LEU A 472 -20.97 4.57 0.59
CA LEU A 472 -19.82 5.29 1.14
C LEU A 472 -19.91 5.40 2.66
N LYS A 473 -21.12 5.65 3.20
CA LYS A 473 -21.35 5.65 4.65
C LYS A 473 -21.17 4.25 5.24
N ALA A 474 -21.63 3.20 4.57
CA ALA A 474 -21.41 1.82 5.00
C ALA A 474 -19.92 1.47 5.07
N ALA A 475 -19.10 2.00 4.15
CA ALA A 475 -17.65 1.85 4.20
C ALA A 475 -17.05 2.54 5.45
N VAL A 476 -17.46 3.78 5.73
CA VAL A 476 -17.06 4.49 6.96
C VAL A 476 -17.50 3.74 8.21
N ASP A 477 -18.74 3.24 8.24
CA ASP A 477 -19.28 2.45 9.36
C ASP A 477 -18.61 1.08 9.51
N ALA A 478 -17.82 0.66 8.50
CA ALA A 478 -16.94 -0.50 8.51
C ALA A 478 -15.47 -0.13 8.85
N HIS A 479 -15.24 1.08 9.34
CA HIS A 479 -13.93 1.62 9.75
C HIS A 479 -12.94 1.81 8.59
N ILE A 480 -13.45 1.89 7.35
CA ILE A 480 -12.64 2.16 6.17
C ILE A 480 -12.35 3.66 6.11
N PHE A 481 -11.07 4.03 6.10
CA PHE A 481 -10.64 5.41 5.99
C PHE A 481 -10.18 5.81 4.59
N SER A 482 -9.89 4.85 3.71
CA SER A 482 -9.42 5.11 2.35
C SER A 482 -9.78 3.99 1.37
N ILE A 483 -10.04 4.36 0.11
CA ILE A 483 -10.15 3.44 -1.04
C ILE A 483 -9.11 3.82 -2.09
N LEU A 484 -8.22 2.89 -2.42
CA LEU A 484 -7.18 3.05 -3.43
C LEU A 484 -7.58 2.36 -4.73
N TRP A 485 -7.76 3.18 -5.76
CA TRP A 485 -8.32 2.79 -7.05
C TRP A 485 -7.26 2.43 -8.09
N GLY A 486 -7.44 1.28 -8.73
CA GLY A 486 -6.57 0.72 -9.75
C GLY A 486 -5.60 -0.32 -9.22
N ALA A 487 -4.98 -1.02 -10.16
CA ALA A 487 -4.03 -2.09 -9.96
C ALA A 487 -3.01 -2.11 -11.11
N GLY A 488 -1.89 -2.80 -10.94
CA GLY A 488 -0.94 -3.01 -12.03
C GLY A 488 -1.47 -3.98 -13.09
N ALA A 489 -1.36 -3.60 -14.37
CA ALA A 489 -1.47 -4.42 -15.58
C ALA A 489 -2.86 -4.95 -16.00
N PHE A 490 -3.88 -4.95 -15.14
CA PHE A 490 -5.18 -5.59 -15.43
C PHE A 490 -6.40 -4.88 -14.82
N ALA A 491 -6.28 -3.59 -14.51
CA ALA A 491 -7.40 -2.81 -13.99
C ALA A 491 -7.42 -1.38 -14.50
N THR A 492 -8.58 -0.76 -14.46
CA THR A 492 -8.70 0.70 -14.60
C THR A 492 -8.25 1.42 -13.32
N GLY A 493 -7.58 2.57 -13.46
CA GLY A 493 -7.34 3.54 -12.38
C GLY A 493 -8.26 4.76 -12.48
N VAL A 494 -8.09 5.77 -11.60
CA VAL A 494 -8.85 7.04 -11.70
C VAL A 494 -8.53 7.76 -13.01
N TRP A 495 -7.31 7.57 -13.51
CA TRP A 495 -6.86 7.94 -14.84
C TRP A 495 -6.06 6.79 -15.45
N GLU A 496 -5.87 6.87 -16.76
CA GLU A 496 -4.97 5.96 -17.47
C GLU A 496 -3.52 6.27 -17.10
N VAL A 497 -2.82 5.25 -16.62
CA VAL A 497 -1.39 5.24 -16.38
C VAL A 497 -0.79 4.39 -17.50
N PRO A 498 -0.07 4.99 -18.46
CA PRO A 498 0.42 4.27 -19.63
C PRO A 498 1.20 3.01 -19.27
N GLY A 499 0.76 1.87 -19.81
CA GLY A 499 1.37 0.55 -19.56
C GLY A 499 1.03 -0.07 -18.20
N THR A 500 0.20 0.58 -17.38
CA THR A 500 -0.13 0.12 -16.01
C THR A 500 -1.62 -0.03 -15.80
N THR A 501 -2.45 0.93 -16.19
CA THR A 501 -3.91 0.82 -16.07
C THR A 501 -4.61 0.96 -17.41
N PHE A 502 -5.84 0.46 -17.45
CA PHE A 502 -6.77 0.69 -18.55
C PHE A 502 -7.48 2.05 -18.43
N PRO A 503 -7.92 2.65 -19.55
CA PRO A 503 -8.75 3.85 -19.53
C PRO A 503 -10.21 3.54 -19.12
N ASP A 504 -10.97 4.55 -18.67
CA ASP A 504 -12.43 4.49 -18.41
C ASP A 504 -13.21 5.66 -19.03
N ASN A 505 -12.69 6.30 -20.08
CA ASN A 505 -13.23 7.55 -20.65
C ASN A 505 -13.30 8.73 -19.64
N GLY A 506 -12.52 8.67 -18.56
CA GLY A 506 -12.48 9.65 -17.49
C GLY A 506 -13.72 9.62 -16.59
N TRP A 507 -14.46 8.50 -16.55
CA TRP A 507 -15.66 8.34 -15.74
C TRP A 507 -15.34 8.53 -14.25
N MET A 508 -14.32 7.84 -13.74
CA MET A 508 -13.97 7.85 -12.32
C MET A 508 -13.44 9.21 -11.88
N ALA A 509 -12.57 9.84 -12.67
CA ALA A 509 -12.11 11.21 -12.42
C ALA A 509 -13.28 12.21 -12.28
N LYS A 510 -14.31 12.11 -13.14
CA LYS A 510 -15.50 12.96 -13.06
C LYS A 510 -16.32 12.68 -11.79
N LYS A 511 -16.50 11.40 -11.43
CA LYS A 511 -17.21 11.00 -10.19
C LYS A 511 -16.50 11.53 -8.95
N LEU A 512 -15.18 11.41 -8.88
CA LEU A 512 -14.41 11.99 -7.78
C LEU A 512 -14.53 13.51 -7.71
N GLY A 513 -14.58 14.20 -8.85
CA GLY A 513 -14.86 15.65 -8.92
C GLY A 513 -16.20 16.05 -8.29
N VAL A 514 -17.21 15.17 -8.31
CA VAL A 514 -18.49 15.36 -7.61
C VAL A 514 -18.34 15.02 -6.12
N TYR A 515 -17.74 13.87 -5.80
CA TYR A 515 -17.52 13.40 -4.43
C TYR A 515 -16.84 14.46 -3.55
N TYR A 516 -15.76 15.07 -4.06
CA TYR A 516 -14.97 16.04 -3.30
C TYR A 516 -15.68 17.36 -2.96
N LYS A 517 -16.86 17.61 -3.53
CA LYS A 517 -17.72 18.74 -3.13
C LYS A 517 -18.38 18.50 -1.77
N LYS A 518 -18.61 17.23 -1.41
CA LYS A 518 -19.21 16.81 -0.14
C LYS A 518 -18.72 15.40 0.24
N PRO A 519 -17.44 15.27 0.66
CA PRO A 519 -16.89 13.96 0.99
C PRO A 519 -17.55 13.34 2.23
N GLN A 520 -17.50 12.02 2.35
CA GLN A 520 -18.11 11.29 3.45
C GLN A 520 -17.22 11.35 4.69
N ALA A 521 -17.61 12.15 5.69
CA ALA A 521 -16.89 12.29 6.95
C ALA A 521 -17.00 11.05 7.85
N PHE A 522 -16.03 10.89 8.77
CA PHE A 522 -16.00 9.85 9.81
C PHE A 522 -16.90 10.16 11.01
#